data_AF-A0A736VE94-F1
#
_entry.id   AF-A0A736VE94-F1
#
_cell.length_a   1.000
_cell.length_b   1.000
_cell.length_c   1.000
_cell.angle_alpha   90.00
_cell.angle_beta   90.00
_cell.angle_gamma   90.00
#
_symmetry.space_group_name_H-M   'P 1'
#
loop_
_entity.id
_entity.type
_entity.pdbx_description
1 polymer ?
#
loop_
_entity_poly.entity_id
_entity_poly.type
_entity_poly.pdbx_seq_one_letter_code
_entity_poly.pdbx_strand_id
1 'polypeptide(L)'
;IKITRAVLEAGVKRYFPWQFGVNYDVVGKGSGQPVWDEQYDVRTLLREQNTTEWVIVSTGIFTPFLFEPAFDVVNLAQKTINALGGWEMQVTVTSPADIGRLTTEIYLHQPRITNEVVFVAGETTSYAKLAETVERVTQQTFTRGVLTLPDLQGQLRLHPYDPMLRYRVAFARSDGMWWPMSDTWNAQHHLPTQDIAAWLKTHQ
;
A
#
# COMPACT_ATOMS: atom_id res chain seq x y z
N ILE A 1 0.30 -2.04 17.94
CA ILE A 1 -0.28 -2.79 19.09
C ILE A 1 -0.56 -1.95 20.32
N LYS A 2 0.41 -1.23 20.90
CA LYS A 2 0.22 -0.51 22.18
C LYS A 2 -0.98 0.44 22.18
N ILE A 3 -1.13 1.25 21.12
CA ILE A 3 -2.24 2.18 20.96
C ILE A 3 -3.58 1.45 20.88
N THR A 4 -3.67 0.39 20.07
CA THR A 4 -4.90 -0.42 19.96
C THR A 4 -5.31 -0.99 21.31
N ARG A 5 -4.38 -1.53 22.12
CA ARG A 5 -4.71 -2.01 23.47
C ARG A 5 -5.27 -0.90 24.36
N ALA A 6 -4.62 0.27 24.38
CA ALA A 6 -5.09 1.41 25.16
C ALA A 6 -6.49 1.88 24.72
N VAL A 7 -6.77 1.88 23.41
CA VAL A 7 -8.10 2.22 22.85
C VAL A 7 -9.17 1.24 23.35
N LEU A 8 -8.87 -0.06 23.31
CA LEU A 8 -9.79 -1.11 23.75
C LEU A 8 -10.03 -1.05 25.26
N GLU A 9 -8.97 -0.87 26.05
CA GLU A 9 -9.03 -0.72 27.52
C GLU A 9 -9.84 0.52 27.92
N ALA A 10 -9.73 1.62 27.16
CA ALA A 10 -10.49 2.84 27.40
C ALA A 10 -11.97 2.78 26.95
N GLY A 11 -12.39 1.71 26.26
CA GLY A 11 -13.77 1.55 25.79
C GLY A 11 -14.20 2.59 24.75
N VAL A 12 -13.26 3.02 23.90
CA VAL A 12 -13.53 3.96 22.79
C VAL A 12 -14.64 3.40 21.90
N LYS A 13 -15.60 4.25 21.50
CA LYS A 13 -16.77 3.78 20.74
C LYS A 13 -16.47 3.40 19.30
N ARG A 14 -15.58 4.14 18.64
CA ARG A 14 -15.24 3.96 17.23
C ARG A 14 -13.77 4.23 16.99
N TYR A 15 -13.08 3.32 16.30
CA TYR A 15 -11.64 3.39 16.10
C TYR A 15 -11.22 3.11 14.65
N PHE A 16 -10.35 3.97 14.13
CA PHE A 16 -9.69 3.80 12.84
C PHE A 16 -8.19 3.62 13.12
N PRO A 17 -7.69 2.37 13.19
CA PRO A 17 -6.29 2.11 13.50
C PRO A 17 -5.35 2.58 12.41
N TRP A 18 -4.09 2.81 12.78
CA TRP A 18 -3.00 3.04 11.82
C TRP A 18 -2.73 1.78 10.99
N GLN A 19 -3.46 1.63 9.88
CA GLN A 19 -3.46 0.45 9.00
C GLN A 19 -3.48 0.82 7.51
N PHE A 20 -3.18 2.09 7.18
CA PHE A 20 -3.13 2.65 5.82
C PHE A 20 -1.97 2.05 5.01
N GLY A 21 -2.16 0.82 4.55
CA GLY A 21 -1.16 0.05 3.85
C GLY A 21 -1.74 -1.11 3.06
N VAL A 22 -0.93 -2.14 2.89
CA VAL A 22 -1.23 -3.37 2.14
C VAL A 22 -2.28 -4.24 2.84
N ASN A 23 -2.66 -5.35 2.21
CA ASN A 23 -3.57 -6.31 2.82
C ASN A 23 -2.84 -7.21 3.82
N TYR A 24 -2.73 -6.75 5.07
CA TYR A 24 -2.03 -7.50 6.12
C TYR A 24 -2.62 -8.89 6.40
N ASP A 25 -3.90 -9.12 6.12
CA ASP A 25 -4.51 -10.45 6.29
C ASP A 25 -3.95 -11.50 5.33
N VAL A 26 -3.61 -11.07 4.10
CA VAL A 26 -3.00 -11.94 3.08
C VAL A 26 -1.50 -12.04 3.28
N VAL A 27 -0.84 -10.90 3.53
CA VAL A 27 0.61 -10.83 3.72
C VAL A 27 1.07 -11.67 4.91
N GLY A 28 0.28 -11.67 5.99
CA GLY A 28 0.53 -12.47 7.17
C GLY A 28 1.80 -12.11 7.94
N LYS A 29 2.11 -12.94 8.94
CA LYS A 29 3.32 -12.82 9.77
C LYS A 29 4.55 -13.37 9.09
N GLY A 30 5.73 -12.87 9.48
CA GLY A 30 7.00 -13.36 8.96
C GLY A 30 7.22 -13.00 7.49
N SER A 31 6.47 -12.02 6.98
CA SER A 31 6.50 -11.58 5.58
C SER A 31 7.80 -10.84 5.20
N GLY A 32 8.75 -10.70 6.12
CA GLY A 32 10.05 -10.04 5.89
C GLY A 32 10.07 -8.56 6.25
N GLN A 33 8.92 -7.95 6.54
CA GLN A 33 8.81 -6.59 7.07
C GLN A 33 8.25 -6.65 8.51
N PRO A 34 9.09 -6.56 9.55
CA PRO A 34 8.65 -6.77 10.94
C PRO A 34 7.52 -5.86 11.40
N VAL A 35 7.43 -4.64 10.83
CA VAL A 35 6.33 -3.71 11.12
C VAL A 35 4.97 -4.30 10.73
N TRP A 36 4.90 -5.16 9.70
CA TRP A 36 3.64 -5.72 9.21
C TRP A 36 3.10 -6.85 10.11
N ASP A 37 3.96 -7.55 10.85
CA ASP A 37 3.52 -8.52 11.86
C ASP A 37 2.73 -7.80 12.97
N GLU A 38 3.20 -6.61 13.38
CA GLU A 38 2.46 -5.78 14.34
C GLU A 38 1.12 -5.30 13.78
N GLN A 39 1.05 -5.03 12.47
CA GLN A 39 -0.21 -4.65 11.83
C GLN A 39 -1.18 -5.82 11.73
N TYR A 40 -0.70 -7.02 11.45
CA TYR A 40 -1.51 -8.25 11.52
C TYR A 40 -2.09 -8.44 12.92
N ASP A 41 -1.26 -8.31 13.96
CA ASP A 41 -1.69 -8.48 15.35
C ASP A 41 -2.78 -7.46 15.75
N VAL A 42 -2.73 -6.24 15.20
CA VAL A 42 -3.78 -5.24 15.45
C VAL A 42 -5.12 -5.72 14.90
N ARG A 43 -5.15 -6.34 13.71
CA ARG A 43 -6.39 -6.89 13.13
C ARG A 43 -6.94 -8.03 14.00
N THR A 44 -6.07 -8.90 14.49
CA THR A 44 -6.45 -9.98 15.41
C THR A 44 -7.10 -9.42 16.68
N LEU A 45 -6.44 -8.47 17.37
CA LEU A 45 -6.99 -7.86 18.59
C LEU A 45 -8.35 -7.19 18.38
N LEU A 46 -8.54 -6.52 17.24
CA LEU A 46 -9.81 -5.85 16.92
C LEU A 46 -10.95 -6.85 16.68
N ARG A 47 -10.66 -8.00 16.08
CA ARG A 47 -11.63 -9.07 15.81
C ARG A 47 -11.98 -9.91 17.04
N GLU A 48 -11.08 -9.99 18.03
CA GLU A 48 -11.28 -10.75 19.27
C GLU A 48 -12.16 -10.03 20.30
N GLN A 49 -12.52 -8.78 20.05
CA GLN A 49 -13.34 -7.94 20.94
C GLN A 49 -14.62 -7.46 20.24
N ASN A 50 -15.61 -7.03 21.02
CA ASN A 50 -16.92 -6.61 20.50
C ASN A 50 -17.47 -5.31 21.13
N THR A 51 -16.65 -4.57 21.86
CA THR A 51 -17.06 -3.34 22.57
C THR A 51 -16.77 -2.06 21.80
N THR A 52 -15.67 -2.05 21.05
CA THR A 52 -15.20 -0.93 20.22
C THR A 52 -15.54 -1.22 18.76
N GLU A 53 -16.36 -0.39 18.11
CA GLU A 53 -16.51 -0.46 16.65
C GLU A 53 -15.17 -0.09 16.00
N TRP A 54 -14.77 -0.80 14.96
CA TRP A 54 -13.55 -0.47 14.24
C TRP A 54 -13.73 -0.48 12.73
N VAL A 55 -12.95 0.32 12.02
CA VAL A 55 -12.89 0.28 10.55
C VAL A 55 -11.42 0.41 10.14
N ILE A 56 -10.94 -0.58 9.39
CA ILE A 56 -9.59 -0.54 8.81
C ILE A 56 -9.70 -0.02 7.39
N VAL A 57 -8.83 0.92 7.00
CA VAL A 57 -8.73 1.40 5.63
C VAL A 57 -7.41 0.92 5.04
N SER A 58 -7.48 -0.06 4.13
CA SER A 58 -6.32 -0.56 3.37
C SER A 58 -6.18 0.23 2.07
N THR A 59 -5.01 0.83 1.86
CA THR A 59 -4.78 1.87 0.83
C THR A 59 -3.74 1.49 -0.22
N GLY A 60 -3.07 0.35 -0.04
CA GLY A 60 -1.89 0.00 -0.81
C GLY A 60 -0.71 0.84 -0.36
N ILE A 61 0.28 1.02 -1.24
CA ILE A 61 1.43 1.89 -0.97
C ILE A 61 1.10 3.35 -1.32
N PHE A 62 1.78 4.30 -0.70
CA PHE A 62 1.54 5.71 -1.02
C PHE A 62 2.13 6.02 -2.40
N THR A 63 1.37 6.67 -3.28
CA THR A 63 1.81 6.99 -4.64
C THR A 63 3.21 7.63 -4.69
N PRO A 64 3.56 8.62 -3.84
CA PRO A 64 4.91 9.23 -3.84
C PRO A 64 6.03 8.23 -3.55
N PHE A 65 5.75 7.17 -2.78
CA PHE A 65 6.77 6.21 -2.39
C PHE A 65 7.26 5.34 -3.57
N LEU A 66 6.46 5.19 -4.64
CA LEU A 66 6.96 4.60 -5.89
C LEU A 66 8.14 5.36 -6.49
N PHE A 67 8.22 6.66 -6.20
CA PHE A 67 9.21 7.59 -6.75
C PHE A 67 10.33 7.92 -5.76
N GLU A 68 10.34 7.28 -4.57
CA GLU A 68 11.43 7.41 -3.61
C GLU A 68 12.69 6.71 -4.17
N PRO A 69 13.78 7.45 -4.43
CA PRO A 69 15.00 6.86 -5.00
C PRO A 69 15.55 5.67 -4.21
N ALA A 70 15.41 5.67 -2.88
CA ALA A 70 15.87 4.58 -2.04
C ALA A 70 14.98 3.31 -2.13
N PHE A 71 13.72 3.45 -2.55
CA PHE A 71 12.83 2.31 -2.82
C PHE A 71 13.11 1.68 -4.20
N ASP A 72 13.65 2.47 -5.12
CA ASP A 72 14.25 2.04 -6.39
C ASP A 72 13.27 1.36 -7.38
N VAL A 73 11.97 1.70 -7.29
CA VAL A 73 10.98 1.30 -8.31
C VAL A 73 10.98 2.29 -9.47
N VAL A 74 10.85 3.59 -9.21
CA VAL A 74 11.04 4.65 -10.19
C VAL A 74 12.03 5.66 -9.64
N ASN A 75 13.19 5.81 -10.29
CA ASN A 75 14.16 6.84 -9.96
C ASN A 75 14.21 7.85 -11.11
N LEU A 76 13.53 8.98 -10.92
CA LEU A 76 13.45 10.04 -11.94
C LEU A 76 14.82 10.69 -12.22
N ALA A 77 15.66 10.83 -11.20
CA ALA A 77 16.98 11.45 -11.33
C ALA A 77 17.97 10.56 -12.10
N GLN A 78 17.96 9.25 -11.83
CA GLN A 78 18.82 8.28 -12.52
C GLN A 78 18.21 7.71 -13.80
N LYS A 79 16.95 8.06 -14.09
CA LYS A 79 16.18 7.53 -15.21
C LYS A 79 16.14 6.00 -15.23
N THR A 80 15.91 5.40 -14.07
CA THR A 80 15.74 3.95 -13.93
C THR A 80 14.32 3.60 -13.48
N ILE A 81 13.80 2.48 -13.98
CA ILE A 81 12.56 1.87 -13.54
C ILE A 81 12.81 0.39 -13.29
N ASN A 82 12.55 -0.08 -12.08
CA ASN A 82 12.72 -1.49 -11.75
C ASN A 82 11.38 -2.13 -11.36
N ALA A 83 11.07 -3.25 -12.00
CA ALA A 83 9.96 -4.10 -11.57
C ALA A 83 10.39 -5.01 -10.42
N LEU A 84 9.64 -4.98 -9.32
CA LEU A 84 9.87 -5.88 -8.19
C LEU A 84 9.22 -7.23 -8.48
N GLY A 85 10.01 -8.30 -8.49
CA GLY A 85 9.55 -9.67 -8.77
C GLY A 85 9.30 -9.98 -10.25
N GLY A 86 8.80 -9.01 -11.03
CA GLY A 86 8.59 -9.14 -12.47
C GLY A 86 7.65 -8.07 -13.03
N TRP A 87 7.66 -7.87 -14.35
CA TRP A 87 6.88 -6.81 -15.02
C TRP A 87 5.36 -6.96 -14.89
N GLU A 88 4.86 -8.20 -14.79
CA GLU A 88 3.44 -8.51 -14.60
C GLU A 88 2.96 -8.33 -13.16
N MET A 89 3.88 -8.20 -12.19
CA MET A 89 3.50 -7.99 -10.80
C MET A 89 2.77 -6.66 -10.65
N GLN A 90 1.70 -6.69 -9.86
CA GLN A 90 0.84 -5.54 -9.63
C GLN A 90 1.07 -4.90 -8.26
N VAL A 91 0.73 -3.62 -8.19
CA VAL A 91 0.75 -2.81 -6.99
C VAL A 91 -0.48 -1.92 -6.97
N THR A 92 -1.11 -1.79 -5.79
CA THR A 92 -2.12 -0.76 -5.55
C THR A 92 -1.46 0.45 -4.89
N VAL A 93 -1.74 1.64 -5.42
CA VAL A 93 -1.27 2.90 -4.86
C VAL A 93 -2.42 3.85 -4.58
N THR A 94 -2.25 4.68 -3.54
CA THR A 94 -3.18 5.78 -3.23
C THR A 94 -2.40 7.03 -2.82
N SER A 95 -2.82 8.19 -3.30
CA SER A 95 -2.22 9.47 -2.90
C SER A 95 -2.56 9.78 -1.43
N PRO A 96 -1.66 10.41 -0.64
CA PRO A 96 -1.98 10.80 0.74
C PRO A 96 -3.24 11.69 0.86
N ALA A 97 -3.46 12.56 -0.13
CA ALA A 97 -4.65 13.41 -0.20
C ALA A 97 -5.94 12.57 -0.35
N ASP A 98 -5.93 11.56 -1.22
CA ASP A 98 -7.06 10.64 -1.38
C ASP A 98 -7.26 9.76 -0.17
N ILE A 99 -6.19 9.31 0.50
CA ILE A 99 -6.32 8.54 1.75
C ILE A 99 -7.10 9.35 2.79
N GLY A 100 -6.73 10.62 3.00
CA GLY A 100 -7.43 11.49 3.94
C GLY A 100 -8.90 11.72 3.57
N ARG A 101 -9.16 12.03 2.29
CA ARG A 101 -10.52 12.25 1.79
C ARG A 101 -11.38 10.99 1.90
N LEU A 102 -10.91 9.85 1.40
CA LEU A 102 -11.67 8.60 1.42
C LEU A 102 -11.89 8.08 2.83
N THR A 103 -10.92 8.24 3.74
CA THR A 103 -11.12 7.91 5.15
C THR A 103 -12.23 8.75 5.77
N THR A 104 -12.32 10.03 5.40
CA THR A 104 -13.39 10.93 5.85
C THR A 104 -14.74 10.50 5.29
N GLU A 105 -14.81 10.16 4.00
CA GLU A 105 -16.03 9.65 3.36
C GLU A 105 -16.51 8.35 4.02
N ILE A 106 -15.61 7.39 4.25
CA ILE A 106 -15.90 6.13 4.96
C ILE A 106 -16.38 6.40 6.40
N TYR A 107 -15.77 7.37 7.09
CA TYR A 107 -16.18 7.75 8.43
C TYR A 107 -17.61 8.31 8.46
N LEU A 108 -17.97 9.15 7.50
CA LEU A 108 -19.27 9.83 7.42
C LEU A 108 -20.37 8.99 6.76
N HIS A 109 -20.01 7.91 6.03
CA HIS A 109 -20.93 7.07 5.28
C HIS A 109 -22.12 6.56 6.09
N GLN A 110 -23.30 6.49 5.45
CA GLN A 110 -24.54 5.94 5.99
C GLN A 110 -25.14 4.92 5.00
N PRO A 111 -25.58 3.73 5.46
CA PRO A 111 -25.47 3.21 6.82
C PRO A 111 -24.01 3.05 7.26
N ARG A 112 -23.76 3.15 8.57
CA ARG A 112 -22.39 3.13 9.09
C ARG A 112 -21.68 1.81 8.76
N ILE A 113 -20.44 1.90 8.27
CA ILE A 113 -19.52 0.76 8.15
C ILE A 113 -18.94 0.47 9.53
N THR A 114 -19.02 -0.79 9.97
CA THR A 114 -18.55 -1.24 11.28
C THR A 114 -17.91 -2.61 11.21
N ASN A 115 -16.76 -2.76 11.87
CA ASN A 115 -16.01 -4.01 12.07
C ASN A 115 -15.57 -4.68 10.78
N GLU A 116 -15.11 -3.87 9.82
CA GLU A 116 -14.71 -4.31 8.48
C GLU A 116 -13.38 -3.70 8.02
N VAL A 117 -12.75 -4.39 7.06
CA VAL A 117 -11.59 -3.89 6.31
C VAL A 117 -12.11 -3.33 5.00
N VAL A 118 -11.91 -2.03 4.78
CA VAL A 118 -12.32 -1.31 3.57
C VAL A 118 -11.09 -1.10 2.70
N PHE A 119 -11.16 -1.57 1.45
CA PHE A 119 -10.10 -1.39 0.46
C PHE A 119 -10.36 -0.14 -0.38
N VAL A 120 -9.34 0.69 -0.55
CA VAL A 120 -9.38 1.88 -1.41
C VAL A 120 -8.18 1.91 -2.35
N ALA A 121 -8.30 2.61 -3.49
CA ALA A 121 -7.18 2.80 -4.40
C ALA A 121 -7.27 4.11 -5.16
N GLY A 122 -6.11 4.74 -5.38
CA GLY A 122 -5.91 5.69 -6.47
C GLY A 122 -5.83 4.94 -7.81
N GLU A 123 -4.95 3.94 -7.87
CA GLU A 123 -4.73 3.11 -9.04
C GLU A 123 -4.19 1.74 -8.64
N THR A 124 -4.62 0.69 -9.33
CA THR A 124 -3.94 -0.62 -9.32
C THR A 124 -3.34 -0.84 -10.70
N THR A 125 -2.03 -1.07 -10.76
CA THR A 125 -1.27 -1.20 -12.02
C THR A 125 -0.21 -2.30 -11.93
N SER A 126 0.21 -2.84 -13.08
CA SER A 126 1.44 -3.64 -13.17
C SER A 126 2.68 -2.73 -13.27
N TYR A 127 3.86 -3.25 -12.93
CA TYR A 127 5.11 -2.52 -13.13
C TYR A 127 5.39 -2.24 -14.62
N ALA A 128 4.94 -3.11 -15.54
CA ALA A 128 5.01 -2.85 -16.98
C ALA A 128 4.23 -1.58 -17.33
N LYS A 129 2.98 -1.49 -16.84
CA LYS A 129 2.10 -0.37 -17.11
C LYS A 129 2.55 0.91 -16.40
N LEU A 130 3.14 0.79 -15.21
CA LEU A 130 3.80 1.90 -14.53
C LEU A 130 4.92 2.47 -15.39
N ALA A 131 5.80 1.63 -15.95
CA ALA A 131 6.89 2.07 -16.80
C ALA A 131 6.39 2.83 -18.04
N GLU A 132 5.37 2.30 -18.73
CA GLU A 132 4.71 3.00 -19.84
C GLU A 132 4.15 4.36 -19.42
N THR A 133 3.49 4.44 -18.26
CA THR A 133 2.92 5.69 -17.75
C THR A 133 3.99 6.71 -17.42
N VAL A 134 5.08 6.32 -16.76
CA VAL A 134 6.19 7.22 -16.41
C VAL A 134 6.83 7.80 -17.68
N GLU A 135 7.22 6.95 -18.62
CA GLU A 135 7.87 7.40 -19.86
C GLU A 135 6.95 8.29 -20.71
N ARG A 136 5.66 7.93 -20.80
CA ARG A 136 4.65 8.72 -21.51
C ARG A 136 4.41 10.08 -20.86
N VAL A 137 4.37 10.17 -19.53
CA VAL A 137 4.09 11.44 -18.85
C VAL A 137 5.32 12.35 -18.82
N THR A 138 6.51 11.77 -18.67
CA THR A 138 7.78 12.51 -18.61
C THR A 138 8.37 12.82 -20.00
N GLN A 139 7.88 12.15 -21.06
CA GLN A 139 8.44 12.21 -22.41
C GLN A 139 9.94 11.86 -22.44
N GLN A 140 10.35 10.93 -21.59
CA GLN A 140 11.74 10.50 -21.43
C GLN A 140 11.84 8.98 -21.45
N THR A 141 12.97 8.47 -21.93
CA THR A 141 13.30 7.03 -21.90
C THR A 141 13.98 6.67 -20.59
N PHE A 142 13.65 5.51 -20.03
CA PHE A 142 14.23 5.01 -18.80
C PHE A 142 14.93 3.66 -19.03
N THR A 143 16.01 3.42 -18.30
CA THR A 143 16.61 2.09 -18.20
C THR A 143 15.68 1.22 -17.35
N ARG A 144 15.20 0.13 -17.94
CA ARG A 144 14.25 -0.78 -17.32
C ARG A 144 14.97 -2.02 -16.78
N GLY A 145 14.72 -2.38 -15.52
CA GLY A 145 15.31 -3.52 -14.84
C GLY A 145 14.28 -4.39 -14.11
N VAL A 146 14.68 -5.59 -13.72
CA VAL A 146 13.88 -6.45 -12.83
C VAL A 146 14.72 -6.74 -11.59
N LEU A 147 14.15 -6.45 -10.42
CA LEU A 147 14.69 -6.90 -9.14
C LEU A 147 13.96 -8.18 -8.76
N THR A 148 14.55 -9.32 -9.09
CA THR A 148 13.90 -10.62 -8.87
C THR A 148 13.81 -10.92 -7.38
N LEU A 149 12.77 -11.64 -6.97
CA LEU A 149 12.61 -12.04 -5.57
C LEU A 149 13.83 -12.85 -5.04
N PRO A 150 14.39 -13.84 -5.77
CA PRO A 150 15.60 -14.54 -5.34
C PRO A 150 16.81 -13.63 -5.10
N ASP A 151 17.05 -12.65 -5.98
CA ASP A 151 18.17 -11.71 -5.84
C ASP A 151 17.97 -10.79 -4.62
N LEU A 152 16.77 -10.25 -4.46
CA LEU A 152 16.41 -9.41 -3.32
C LEU A 152 16.52 -10.17 -1.99
N GLN A 153 16.10 -11.44 -1.95
CA GLN A 153 16.28 -12.30 -0.78
C GLN A 153 17.76 -12.60 -0.50
N GLY A 154 18.57 -12.78 -1.55
CA GLY A 154 20.02 -12.93 -1.45
C GLY A 154 20.68 -11.71 -0.80
N GLN A 155 20.35 -10.52 -1.30
CA GLN A 155 20.82 -9.26 -0.72
C GLN A 155 20.35 -9.10 0.73
N LEU A 156 19.09 -9.47 1.05
CA LEU A 156 18.54 -9.29 2.39
C LEU A 156 19.24 -10.19 3.43
N ARG A 157 19.75 -11.36 3.02
CA ARG A 157 20.58 -12.20 3.90
C ARG A 157 21.90 -11.52 4.27
N LEU A 158 22.48 -10.74 3.35
CA LEU A 158 23.73 -10.01 3.57
C LEU A 158 23.51 -8.69 4.33
N HIS A 159 22.35 -8.07 4.13
CA HIS A 159 21.97 -6.78 4.74
C HIS A 159 20.63 -6.88 5.48
N PRO A 160 20.54 -7.69 6.55
CA PRO A 160 19.27 -8.03 7.20
C PRO A 160 18.56 -6.84 7.84
N TYR A 161 19.24 -5.73 8.08
CA TYR A 161 18.68 -4.55 8.73
C TYR A 161 18.34 -3.42 7.75
N ASP A 162 18.53 -3.61 6.44
CA ASP A 162 18.16 -2.62 5.43
C ASP A 162 16.62 -2.55 5.30
N PRO A 163 15.99 -1.41 5.69
CA PRO A 163 14.54 -1.28 5.67
C PRO A 163 13.98 -1.24 4.24
N MET A 164 14.68 -0.61 3.29
CA MET A 164 14.21 -0.48 1.91
C MET A 164 14.32 -1.80 1.18
N LEU A 165 15.36 -2.60 1.47
CA LEU A 165 15.48 -3.94 0.92
C LEU A 165 14.37 -4.87 1.42
N ARG A 166 13.98 -4.75 2.71
CA ARG A 166 12.80 -5.47 3.24
C ARG A 166 11.52 -5.08 2.50
N TYR A 167 11.32 -3.78 2.25
CA TYR A 167 10.20 -3.31 1.44
C TYR A 167 10.24 -3.89 0.02
N ARG A 168 11.38 -3.84 -0.67
CA ARG A 168 11.53 -4.40 -2.02
C ARG A 168 11.23 -5.90 -2.07
N VAL A 169 11.77 -6.69 -1.14
CA VAL A 169 11.43 -8.13 -1.01
C VAL A 169 9.94 -8.32 -0.83
N ALA A 170 9.33 -7.49 0.01
CA ALA A 170 7.92 -7.60 0.35
C ALA A 170 6.97 -7.17 -0.79
N PHE A 171 7.40 -6.28 -1.67
CA PHE A 171 6.65 -5.86 -2.88
C PHE A 171 7.02 -6.65 -4.14
N ALA A 172 7.99 -7.57 -4.04
CA ALA A 172 8.36 -8.49 -5.12
C ALA A 172 7.56 -9.81 -5.12
N ARG A 173 6.60 -9.97 -4.19
CA ARG A 173 5.64 -11.07 -4.14
C ARG A 173 4.30 -10.67 -4.77
N SER A 174 3.51 -11.68 -5.16
CA SER A 174 2.29 -11.49 -5.95
C SER A 174 1.02 -11.22 -5.12
N ASP A 175 1.05 -11.46 -3.82
CA ASP A 175 -0.11 -11.48 -2.94
C ASP A 175 -0.12 -10.33 -1.92
N GLY A 176 -1.31 -9.79 -1.64
CA GLY A 176 -1.55 -8.77 -0.63
C GLY A 176 -1.05 -7.34 -0.94
N MET A 177 -0.26 -7.16 -2.02
CA MET A 177 0.25 -5.86 -2.47
C MET A 177 -0.73 -5.06 -3.32
N TRP A 178 -1.77 -5.71 -3.83
CA TRP A 178 -2.73 -5.12 -4.73
C TRP A 178 -4.12 -5.76 -4.59
N TRP A 179 -5.12 -5.07 -5.13
CA TRP A 179 -6.48 -5.57 -5.33
C TRP A 179 -7.11 -4.93 -6.58
N PRO A 180 -8.08 -5.59 -7.23
CA PRO A 180 -8.78 -5.03 -8.38
C PRO A 180 -9.45 -3.69 -8.05
N MET A 181 -9.40 -2.73 -8.98
CA MET A 181 -10.09 -1.44 -8.80
C MET A 181 -11.60 -1.62 -8.57
N SER A 182 -12.23 -2.62 -9.18
CA SER A 182 -13.66 -2.94 -9.00
C SER A 182 -14.04 -3.28 -7.55
N ASP A 183 -13.07 -3.74 -6.77
CA ASP A 183 -13.29 -4.22 -5.40
C ASP A 183 -13.07 -3.09 -4.39
N THR A 184 -12.66 -1.91 -4.87
CA THR A 184 -12.41 -0.75 -4.03
C THR A 184 -13.69 -0.02 -3.69
N TRP A 185 -13.78 0.42 -2.45
CA TRP A 185 -14.92 1.18 -1.95
C TRP A 185 -15.13 2.46 -2.76
N ASN A 186 -14.06 3.17 -3.11
CA ASN A 186 -14.16 4.40 -3.90
C ASN A 186 -14.65 4.16 -5.32
N ALA A 187 -14.26 3.08 -5.99
CA ALA A 187 -14.80 2.76 -7.31
C ALA A 187 -16.30 2.39 -7.26
N GLN A 188 -16.70 1.59 -6.27
CA GLN A 188 -18.09 1.20 -6.05
C GLN A 188 -19.01 2.38 -5.71
N HIS A 189 -18.45 3.44 -5.11
CA HIS A 189 -19.18 4.67 -4.77
C HIS A 189 -18.94 5.82 -5.76
N HIS A 190 -18.31 5.54 -6.91
CA HIS A 190 -18.03 6.53 -7.96
C HIS A 190 -17.26 7.77 -7.45
N LEU A 191 -16.38 7.58 -6.46
CA LEU A 191 -15.53 8.63 -5.92
C LEU A 191 -14.22 8.67 -6.73
N PRO A 192 -14.01 9.70 -7.56
CA PRO A 192 -12.82 9.78 -8.40
C PRO A 192 -11.59 10.02 -7.52
N THR A 193 -10.47 9.39 -7.84
CA THR A 193 -9.18 9.51 -7.13
C THR A 193 -8.07 9.89 -8.10
N GLN A 194 -6.91 10.30 -7.58
CA GLN A 194 -5.74 10.65 -8.38
C GLN A 194 -4.97 9.37 -8.78
N ASP A 195 -4.86 9.14 -10.09
CA ASP A 195 -4.01 8.10 -10.66
C ASP A 195 -2.52 8.54 -10.70
N ILE A 196 -1.61 7.61 -11.04
CA ILE A 196 -0.17 7.85 -11.07
C ILE A 196 0.20 8.91 -12.11
N ALA A 197 -0.50 8.93 -13.25
CA ALA A 197 -0.24 9.89 -14.31
C ALA A 197 -0.59 11.33 -13.89
N ALA A 198 -1.73 11.51 -13.22
CA ALA A 198 -2.17 12.78 -12.67
C ALA A 198 -1.27 13.23 -11.50
N TRP A 199 -0.83 12.29 -10.65
CA TRP A 199 0.15 12.59 -9.60
C TRP A 199 1.47 13.10 -10.19
N LEU A 200 2.04 12.40 -11.18
CA LEU A 200 3.28 12.79 -11.84
C LEU A 200 3.20 14.19 -12.46
N LYS A 201 2.12 14.52 -13.17
CA LYS A 201 1.94 15.84 -13.78
C LYS A 201 1.94 17.00 -12.80
N THR A 202 1.65 16.74 -11.53
CA THR A 202 1.59 17.77 -10.48
C THR A 202 2.88 17.89 -9.66
N HIS A 203 3.85 17.00 -9.90
CA HIS A 203 5.10 16.89 -9.13
C HIS A 203 6.35 16.75 -10.02
N GLN A 204 6.27 17.22 -11.28
CA GLN A 204 7.42 17.40 -12.17
C GLN A 204 8.18 18.69 -11.87
#